data_AF-A0A0F9F208-F1
#
_entry.id   AF-A0A0F9F208-F1
#
_cell.length_a   1.000
_cell.length_b   1.000
_cell.length_c   1.000
_cell.angle_alpha   90.00
_cell.angle_beta   90.00
_cell.angle_gamma   90.00
#
_symmetry.space_group_name_H-M   'P 1'
#
loop_
_entity.id
_entity.type
_entity.pdbx_description
1 polymer ?
#
loop_
_entity_poly.entity_id
_entity_poly.type
_entity_poly.pdbx_seq_one_letter_code
_entity_poly.pdbx_strand_id
1 'polypeptide(L)' 'MSHFYGTVTGSAVTAATRRGTKDSCLVTEAASYQGCVQVFLYEKNGRDYAEVSLKPWQGCGSNRLLWEGPIDGKRRPNKK' A
#
# COMPACT_ATOMS: atom_id res chain seq x y z
N MET A 1 8.56 5.83 -16.42
CA MET A 1 7.14 5.42 -16.29
C MET A 1 7.05 4.49 -15.10
N SER A 2 6.25 4.84 -14.08
CA SER A 2 6.12 4.03 -12.87
C SER A 2 5.03 2.96 -13.06
N HIS A 3 5.35 1.71 -12.72
CA HIS A 3 4.41 0.59 -12.67
C HIS A 3 4.43 0.00 -11.26
N PHE A 4 3.25 -0.23 -10.67
CA PHE A 4 3.13 -0.80 -9.33
C PHE A 4 2.67 -2.26 -9.42
N TYR A 5 3.33 -3.13 -8.64
CA TYR A 5 3.02 -4.55 -8.53
C TYR A 5 2.77 -4.91 -7.07
N GLY A 6 1.67 -5.62 -6.81
CA GLY A 6 1.39 -6.24 -5.52
C GLY A 6 1.35 -7.75 -5.66
N THR A 7 2.02 -8.46 -4.75
CA THR A 7 1.98 -9.92 -4.66
C THR A 7 1.34 -10.31 -3.34
N VAL A 8 0.26 -11.09 -3.38
CA VAL A 8 -0.35 -11.68 -2.19
C VAL A 8 0.06 -13.16 -2.11
N THR A 9 0.67 -13.55 -1.00
CA THR A 9 1.02 -14.94 -0.67
C THR A 9 0.31 -15.38 0.61
N GLY A 10 -0.35 -16.54 0.60
CA GLY A 10 -1.12 -17.08 1.72
C GLY A 10 -1.41 -18.56 1.52
N SER A 11 -2.33 -19.15 2.29
CA SER A 11 -2.67 -20.60 2.19
C SER A 11 -3.41 -20.99 0.90
N ALA A 12 -3.77 -20.02 0.06
CA ALA A 12 -4.37 -20.27 -1.25
C ALA A 12 -3.28 -20.64 -2.28
N VAL A 13 -3.60 -21.56 -3.17
CA VAL A 13 -2.67 -22.15 -4.16
C VAL A 13 -2.17 -21.11 -5.19
N THR A 14 -2.89 -20.01 -5.38
CA THR A 14 -2.59 -19.01 -6.42
C THR A 14 -2.16 -17.66 -5.85
N ALA A 15 -1.08 -17.11 -6.40
CA ALA A 15 -0.69 -15.73 -6.13
C ALA A 15 -1.67 -14.78 -6.82
N ALA A 16 -2.40 -13.97 -6.06
CA ALA A 16 -3.18 -12.88 -6.63
C ALA A 16 -2.22 -11.72 -6.95
N THR A 17 -2.06 -11.42 -8.24
CA THR A 17 -1.30 -10.26 -8.71
C THR A 17 -2.22 -9.32 -9.48
N ARG A 18 -2.11 -8.02 -9.21
CA ARG A 18 -2.83 -6.97 -9.94
C ARG A 18 -1.92 -5.78 -10.17
N ARG A 19 -1.96 -5.21 -11.38
CA ARG A 19 -1.13 -4.07 -11.79
C ARG A 19 -1.91 -2.76 -11.64
N GLY A 20 -1.27 -1.76 -11.04
CA GLY A 20 -1.74 -0.37 -11.02
C GLY A 20 -0.97 0.54 -11.98
N THR A 21 -1.56 1.67 -12.37
CA THR A 21 -0.91 2.76 -13.10
C THR A 21 -0.86 4.03 -12.24
N LYS A 22 -0.16 5.08 -12.69
CA LYS A 22 -0.20 6.40 -12.03
C LYS A 22 -1.62 6.96 -11.90
N ASP A 23 -2.50 6.65 -12.85
CA ASP A 23 -3.86 7.18 -12.91
C ASP A 23 -4.83 6.29 -12.11
N SER A 24 -4.59 4.98 -12.07
CA SER A 24 -5.45 4.02 -11.36
C SER A 24 -5.01 3.73 -9.93
N CYS A 25 -3.78 4.10 -9.57
CA CYS A 25 -3.11 3.72 -8.33
C CYS A 25 -3.08 2.18 -8.13
N LEU A 26 -2.63 1.74 -6.94
CA LEU A 26 -2.78 0.35 -6.50
C LEU A 26 -3.20 0.33 -5.02
N VAL A 27 -4.29 -0.36 -4.73
CA VAL A 27 -4.74 -0.62 -3.35
C VAL A 27 -4.55 -2.12 -3.07
N THR A 28 -3.92 -2.43 -1.95
CA THR A 28 -3.85 -3.79 -1.42
C THR A 28 -4.32 -3.81 0.03
N GLU A 29 -5.15 -4.78 0.37
CA GLU A 29 -5.76 -4.92 1.68
C GLU A 29 -5.39 -6.28 2.26
N ALA A 30 -4.85 -6.27 3.47
CA ALA A 30 -4.58 -7.46 4.26
C ALA A 30 -5.42 -7.39 5.54
N ALA A 31 -6.45 -8.24 5.61
CA ALA A 31 -7.47 -8.20 6.65
C ALA A 31 -7.44 -9.41 7.58
N SER A 32 -7.85 -9.18 8.83
CA SER A 32 -8.18 -10.19 9.83
C SER A 32 -9.54 -9.86 10.46
N TYR A 33 -10.01 -10.70 11.40
CA TYR A 33 -11.23 -10.40 12.17
C TYR A 33 -11.13 -9.12 13.02
N GLN A 34 -9.92 -8.60 13.25
CA GLN A 34 -9.69 -7.40 14.05
C GLN A 34 -9.58 -6.11 13.21
N GLY A 35 -9.72 -6.21 11.89
CA GLY A 35 -9.59 -5.08 10.96
C GLY A 35 -8.63 -5.37 9.82
N CYS A 36 -8.26 -4.33 9.08
CA CYS A 36 -7.43 -4.45 7.88
C CYS A 36 -6.28 -3.44 7.87
N VAL A 37 -5.13 -3.87 7.36
CA VAL A 37 -4.06 -2.99 6.91
C VAL A 37 -4.24 -2.74 5.41
N GLN A 38 -4.45 -1.48 5.05
CA GLN A 38 -4.53 -1.04 3.67
C GLN A 38 -3.20 -0.37 3.30
N VAL A 39 -2.66 -0.75 2.15
CA VAL A 39 -1.55 -0.05 1.50
C VAL A 39 -2.08 0.54 0.20
N PHE A 40 -1.90 1.85 0.04
CA PHE A 40 -2.28 2.60 -1.14
C PHE A 40 -1.03 3.19 -1.78
N LEU A 41 -0.74 2.77 -3.02
CA LEU A 41 0.37 3.27 -3.82
C LEU A 41 -0.15 4.26 -4.86
N TYR A 42 0.44 5.45 -4.90
CA TYR A 42 0.03 6.52 -5.81
C TYR A 42 1.22 7.36 -6.27
N GLU A 43 1.07 8.06 -7.38
CA GLU A 43 2.07 9.03 -7.86
C GLU A 43 1.62 10.45 -7.47
N LYS A 44 2.57 11.26 -6.97
CA LYS A 44 2.35 12.67 -6.66
C LYS A 44 3.57 13.48 -7.11
N ASN A 45 3.35 14.39 -8.05
CA ASN A 45 4.39 15.27 -8.62
C ASN A 45 5.60 14.51 -9.20
N GLY A 46 5.35 13.43 -9.94
CA GLY A 46 6.40 12.62 -10.56
C GLY A 46 7.22 11.78 -9.56
N ARG A 47 6.74 11.63 -8.32
CA ARG A 47 7.33 10.76 -7.29
C ARG A 47 6.30 9.76 -6.80
N ASP A 48 6.77 8.54 -6.57
CA ASP A 48 5.93 7.47 -6.04
C ASP A 48 5.82 7.60 -4.52
N TYR A 49 4.60 7.48 -4.01
CA TYR A 49 4.26 7.52 -2.59
C TYR A 49 3.53 6.24 -2.18
N ALA A 50 3.60 5.95 -0.88
CA ALA A 50 2.70 4.99 -0.26
C ALA A 50 2.01 5.60 0.97
N GLU A 51 0.75 5.23 1.17
CA GLU A 51 0.00 5.40 2.40
C GLU A 51 -0.26 4.01 2.99
N VAL A 52 0.04 3.84 4.28
CA VAL A 52 -0.26 2.63 5.04
C VAL A 52 -1.20 3.02 6.17
N SER A 53 -2.40 2.45 6.18
CA SER A 53 -3.43 2.76 7.15
C SER A 53 -4.11 1.51 7.70
N LEU A 54 -4.58 1.61 8.94
CA LEU A 54 -5.60 0.71 9.48
C LEU A 54 -6.96 1.18 9.00
N LYS A 55 -7.77 0.23 8.54
CA LYS A 55 -9.16 0.43 8.17
C LYS A 55 -10.03 -0.63 8.86
N PRO A 56 -11.29 -0.29 9.22
CA PRO A 56 -12.26 -1.28 9.63
C PRO A 56 -12.48 -2.33 8.53
N TRP A 57 -12.64 -3.58 8.93
CA TRP A 57 -13.00 -4.69 8.05
C TRP A 57 -14.17 -5.44 8.64
N GLN A 58 -15.25 -5.59 7.87
CA GLN A 58 -16.49 -6.24 8.33
C GLN A 58 -17.02 -5.67 9.67
N GLY A 59 -16.88 -4.35 9.87
CA GLY A 59 -17.32 -3.66 11.10
C GLY A 59 -16.33 -3.70 12.28
N CYS A 60 -15.20 -4.39 12.16
CA CYS A 60 -14.19 -4.51 13.21
C CYS A 60 -12.90 -3.74 12.87
N GLY A 61 -12.24 -3.17 13.88
CA GLY A 61 -10.97 -2.45 13.74
C GLY A 61 -11.11 -0.93 13.83
N SER A 62 -10.04 -0.21 13.46
CA SER A 62 -9.95 1.24 13.64
C SER A 62 -9.43 1.94 12.39
N ASN A 63 -9.91 3.16 12.13
CA ASN A 63 -9.32 4.05 11.12
C ASN A 63 -8.11 4.77 11.71
N ARG A 64 -6.91 4.49 11.20
CA ARG A 64 -5.69 5.17 11.65
C ARG A 64 -4.62 5.16 10.58
N LEU A 65 -4.05 6.33 10.27
CA LEU A 65 -2.84 6.40 9.45
C LEU A 65 -1.64 5.85 10.23
N LEU A 66 -0.92 4.89 9.66
CA LEU A 66 0.31 4.35 10.23
C LEU A 66 1.54 5.02 9.64
N TRP A 67 1.54 5.25 8.32
CA TRP A 67 2.66 5.85 7.61
C TRP A 67 2.23 6.46 6.29
N GLU A 68 2.87 7.56 5.91
CA GLU A 68 2.75 8.15 4.56
C GLU A 68 4.11 8.71 4.13
N GLY A 69 4.51 8.45 2.89
CA GLY A 69 5.75 9.03 2.39
C GLY A 69 6.20 8.52 1.02
N PRO A 70 7.29 9.11 0.49
CA PRO A 70 7.86 8.71 -0.79
C PRO A 70 8.51 7.33 -0.70
N ILE A 71 8.34 6.54 -1.76
CA ILE A 71 8.89 5.19 -1.91
C ILE A 71 9.85 5.07 -3.11
N ASP A 72 10.30 6.21 -3.66
CA ASP A 72 11.14 6.33 -4.87
C ASP A 72 12.59 5.80 -4.71
N GLY A 73 12.89 5.05 -3.64
CA GLY A 73 14.17 4.39 -3.39
C GLY A 73 15.35 5.34 -3.16
N LYS A 74 15.15 6.66 -3.21
CA LYS A 74 16.22 7.64 -3.02
C LYS A 74 16.61 7.67 -1.55
N ARG A 75 17.87 7.32 -1.28
CA ARG A 75 18.47 7.34 0.06
C ARG A 75 18.23 8.73 0.67
N ARG A 76 17.50 8.81 1.79
CA ARG A 76 17.37 10.06 2.55
C ARG A 76 18.78 10.53 2.92
N PRO A 77 19.17 11.78 2.66
CA PRO A 77 20.44 12.29 3.16
C PRO A 77 20.41 12.20 4.69
N ASN A 78 21.44 11.61 5.28
CA ASN A 78 21.61 11.61 6.74
C ASN A 78 21.58 13.07 7.19
N LYS A 79 20.61 13.43 8.03
CA LYS A 79 20.70 14.65 8.83
C LYS A 79 21.83 14.41 9.83
N LYS A 80 22.95 15.10 9.63
CA LYS A 80 23.94 15.33 10.70
C LYS A 80 23.36 16.31 11.72
#